data_AF-D9R815-F1
#
_entry.id   AF-D9R815-F1
#
_cell.length_a   1.000
_cell.length_b   1.000
_cell.length_c   1.000
_cell.angle_alpha   90.00
_cell.angle_beta   90.00
_cell.angle_gamma   90.00
#
_symmetry.space_group_name_H-M   'P 1'
#
loop_
_entity.id
_entity.type
_entity.pdbx_description
1 polymer ?
#
loop_
_entity_poly.entity_id
_entity_poly.type
_entity_poly.pdbx_seq_one_letter_code
_entity_poly.pdbx_strand_id
1 'polypeptide(L)'
;MAKHDFGILDQFEENIWYQEYEPEKYNCISVDMDVMDEVFGVYREEIEQIKSFACISTQPICGLEESGITLHILLNPSVMLLPKQTANFNHISLFY
;
A
#
# COMPACT_ATOMS: atom_id res chain seq x y z
N MET A 1 -16.66 -0.49 14.77
CA MET A 1 -16.73 -0.96 13.37
C MET A 1 -15.32 -1.21 12.90
N ALA A 2 -15.11 -2.23 12.06
CA ALA A 2 -13.82 -2.41 11.42
C ALA A 2 -13.55 -1.19 10.53
N LYS A 3 -12.28 -0.80 10.42
CA LYS A 3 -11.84 0.32 9.61
C LYS A 3 -10.67 -0.13 8.76
N HIS A 4 -10.54 0.51 7.60
CA HIS A 4 -9.40 0.38 6.74
C HIS A 4 -8.53 1.63 6.83
N ASP A 5 -7.26 1.48 7.19
CA ASP A 5 -6.34 2.61 7.36
C ASP A 5 -5.45 2.83 6.15
N PHE A 6 -5.34 4.08 5.71
CA PHE A 6 -4.54 4.51 4.58
C PHE A 6 -3.49 5.53 5.02
N GLY A 7 -2.22 5.14 4.96
CA GLY A 7 -1.07 6.02 5.21
C GLY A 7 -0.38 6.46 3.93
N ILE A 8 0.50 7.46 4.04
CA ILE A 8 1.47 7.78 2.99
C ILE A 8 2.86 7.76 3.61
N LEU A 9 3.71 6.88 3.12
CA LEU A 9 5.14 6.89 3.46
C LEU A 9 5.89 7.79 2.48
N ASP A 10 6.60 8.78 3.01
CA ASP A 10 7.52 9.63 2.23
C ASP A 10 8.79 8.87 1.80
N GLN A 11 9.20 7.88 2.59
CA GLN A 11 10.34 7.00 2.35
C GLN A 11 10.03 5.61 2.89
N PHE A 12 10.54 4.58 2.24
CA PHE A 12 10.50 3.21 2.77
C PHE A 12 11.88 2.57 2.69
N GLU A 13 12.06 1.55 3.53
CA GLU A 13 13.27 0.76 3.57
C GLU A 13 13.00 -0.62 2.97
N GLU A 14 13.79 -0.99 1.96
CA GLU A 14 13.71 -2.33 1.38
C GLU A 14 14.10 -3.39 2.41
N ASN A 15 13.44 -4.55 2.34
CA ASN A 15 13.65 -5.70 3.24
C ASN A 15 13.25 -5.48 4.71
N ILE A 16 12.50 -4.42 5.03
CA ILE A 16 11.84 -4.27 6.32
C ILE A 16 10.47 -4.94 6.29
N TRP A 17 10.16 -5.67 7.36
CA TRP A 17 8.88 -6.35 7.54
C TRP A 17 7.91 -5.46 8.32
N TYR A 18 7.03 -4.78 7.60
CA TYR A 18 5.97 -3.91 8.10
C TYR A 18 4.74 -4.74 8.45
N GLN A 19 4.76 -5.49 9.56
CA GLN A 19 3.58 -6.25 10.04
C GLN A 19 2.97 -5.66 11.31
N GLU A 20 3.74 -4.86 12.04
CA GLU A 20 3.21 -4.17 13.23
C GLU A 20 2.26 -3.06 12.79
N TYR A 21 1.05 -3.08 13.36
CA TYR A 21 0.03 -2.10 13.10
C TYR A 21 0.31 -0.82 13.90
N GLU A 22 0.98 0.13 13.25
CA GLU A 22 1.36 1.44 13.80
C GLU A 22 0.76 2.60 12.97
N PRO A 23 -0.58 2.75 12.85
CA PRO A 23 -1.21 3.73 11.96
C PRO A 23 -0.82 5.18 12.28
N GLU A 24 -0.57 5.49 13.56
CA GLU A 24 -0.18 6.82 14.03
C GLU A 24 1.19 7.26 13.48
N LYS A 25 2.09 6.31 13.24
CA LYS A 25 3.44 6.56 12.70
C LYS A 25 3.41 7.04 11.24
N TYR A 26 2.36 6.65 10.52
CA TYR A 26 2.24 6.87 9.07
C TYR A 26 1.18 7.90 8.71
N ASN A 27 0.69 8.64 9.72
CA ASN A 27 -0.35 9.66 9.57
C ASN A 27 -1.57 9.13 8.79
N CYS A 28 -2.01 7.91 9.14
CA CYS A 28 -3.08 7.24 8.41
C CYS A 28 -4.43 7.98 8.57
N ILE A 29 -5.22 7.94 7.51
CA ILE A 29 -6.65 8.21 7.58
C ILE A 29 -7.41 6.88 7.66
N SER A 30 -8.39 6.81 8.56
CA SER A 30 -9.24 5.62 8.70
C SER A 30 -10.55 5.79 7.92
N VAL A 31 -10.91 4.78 7.14
CA VAL A 31 -12.18 4.69 6.41
C VAL A 31 -12.99 3.55 7.01
N ASP A 32 -14.29 3.74 7.25
CA ASP A 32 -15.13 2.66 7.77
C ASP A 32 -15.29 1.53 6.74
N MET A 33 -15.29 0.28 7.22
CA MET A 33 -15.36 -0.90 6.36
C MET A 33 -16.61 -0.92 5.49
N ASP A 34 -17.74 -0.40 5.98
CA ASP A 34 -18.98 -0.30 5.20
C ASP A 34 -18.77 0.49 3.89
N VAL A 35 -17.96 1.56 3.93
CA VAL A 35 -17.59 2.34 2.75
C VAL A 35 -16.63 1.56 1.85
N MET A 36 -15.68 0.84 2.46
CA MET A 36 -14.73 0.02 1.72
C MET A 36 -15.40 -1.15 1.00
N ASP A 37 -16.39 -1.78 1.60
CA ASP A 37 -17.15 -2.88 0.99
C ASP A 37 -17.87 -2.43 -0.28
N GLU A 38 -18.41 -1.20 -0.30
CA GLU A 38 -18.97 -0.60 -1.51
C GLU A 38 -17.90 -0.40 -2.60
N VAL A 39 -16.72 0.11 -2.23
CA VAL A 39 -15.59 0.31 -3.16
C VAL A 39 -15.09 -1.02 -3.72
N PHE A 40 -14.87 -2.02 -2.86
CA PHE A 40 -14.47 -3.36 -3.27
C PHE A 40 -15.54 -4.04 -4.14
N GLY A 41 -16.81 -3.77 -3.89
CA GLY A 41 -17.91 -4.28 -4.72
C GLY A 41 -17.91 -3.71 -6.14
N VAL A 42 -17.63 -2.41 -6.28
CA VAL A 42 -17.66 -1.71 -7.58
C VAL A 42 -16.38 -1.92 -8.39
N TYR A 43 -15.22 -1.90 -7.74
CA TYR A 43 -13.89 -1.87 -8.39
C TYR A 43 -13.07 -3.15 -8.17
N ARG A 44 -13.73 -4.28 -7.91
CA ARG A 44 -13.07 -5.55 -7.59
C ARG A 44 -11.99 -5.91 -8.61
N GLU A 45 -12.33 -5.90 -9.89
CA GLU A 45 -11.43 -6.35 -10.96
C GLU A 45 -10.21 -5.44 -11.11
N GLU A 46 -10.38 -4.13 -10.92
CA GLU A 46 -9.30 -3.15 -10.95
C GLU A 46 -8.40 -3.29 -9.72
N ILE A 47 -8.99 -3.49 -8.54
CA ILE A 47 -8.25 -3.66 -7.28
C ILE A 47 -7.41 -4.93 -7.35
N GLU A 48 -7.96 -6.05 -7.80
CA GLU A 48 -7.23 -7.33 -7.96
C GLU A 48 -6.05 -7.22 -8.95
N GLN A 49 -6.00 -6.19 -9.81
CA GLN A 49 -4.90 -5.95 -10.73
C GLN A 49 -3.83 -5.00 -10.19
N ILE A 50 -4.04 -4.37 -9.03
CA ILE A 50 -3.05 -3.49 -8.40
C ILE A 50 -1.81 -4.31 -8.05
N LYS A 51 -0.67 -3.91 -8.62
CA LYS A 51 0.63 -4.46 -8.23
C LYS A 51 1.06 -3.85 -6.92
N SER A 52 1.32 -4.69 -5.94
CA SER A 52 1.63 -4.27 -4.57
C SER A 52 2.55 -5.30 -3.91
N PHE A 53 2.84 -5.11 -2.62
CA PHE A 53 3.64 -6.02 -1.83
C PHE A 53 2.98 -6.29 -0.48
N ALA A 54 3.00 -7.54 -0.02
CA ALA A 54 2.46 -7.92 1.29
C ALA A 54 3.54 -7.79 2.37
N CYS A 55 3.36 -6.90 3.34
CA CYS A 55 4.20 -6.64 4.52
C CYS A 55 5.67 -6.26 4.26
N ILE A 56 6.27 -6.62 3.12
CA ILE A 56 7.68 -6.41 2.78
C ILE A 56 7.83 -6.19 1.28
N SER A 57 8.73 -5.28 0.88
CA SER A 57 8.95 -4.88 -0.52
C SER A 57 9.46 -5.99 -1.45
N THR A 58 9.78 -7.17 -0.91
CA THR A 58 10.27 -8.33 -1.68
C THR A 58 9.23 -9.41 -1.86
N GLN A 59 8.02 -9.24 -1.31
CA GLN A 59 6.90 -10.17 -1.46
C GLN A 59 5.81 -9.54 -2.34
N PRO A 60 5.93 -9.61 -3.68
CA PRO A 60 4.95 -9.04 -4.58
C PRO A 60 3.63 -9.80 -4.50
N ILE A 61 2.53 -9.06 -4.56
CA ILE A 61 1.17 -9.58 -4.69
C ILE A 61 0.41 -8.80 -5.77
N CYS A 62 -0.78 -9.30 -6.10
CA CYS A 62 -1.78 -8.56 -6.86
C CYS A 62 -2.98 -8.34 -5.93
N GLY A 63 -3.50 -7.11 -5.87
CA GLY A 63 -4.58 -6.76 -4.97
C GLY A 63 -4.12 -6.11 -3.67
N LEU A 64 -5.03 -6.14 -2.70
CA LEU A 64 -4.87 -5.61 -1.35
C LEU A 64 -5.07 -6.75 -0.36
N GLU A 65 -4.22 -6.84 0.65
CA GLU A 65 -4.38 -7.76 1.78
C GLU A 65 -5.60 -7.33 2.62
N GLU A 66 -6.50 -8.28 2.89
CA GLU A 66 -7.68 -8.06 3.72
C GLU A 66 -7.38 -8.07 5.24
N SER A 67 -6.20 -8.55 5.65
CA SER A 67 -5.85 -8.74 7.08
C SER A 67 -4.36 -8.53 7.39
N GLY A 68 -3.72 -7.66 6.63
CA GLY A 68 -2.29 -7.40 6.72
C GLY A 68 -1.94 -6.07 6.07
N ILE A 69 -0.67 -5.68 6.17
CA ILE A 69 -0.18 -4.45 5.55
C ILE A 69 0.09 -4.70 4.07
N THR A 70 -0.59 -3.95 3.21
CA THR A 70 -0.18 -3.84 1.79
C THR A 70 0.69 -2.63 1.60
N LEU A 71 1.76 -2.76 0.82
CA LEU A 71 2.61 -1.66 0.37
C LEU A 71 2.40 -1.47 -1.13
N HIS A 72 1.85 -0.33 -1.52
CA HIS A 72 1.74 0.04 -2.94
C HIS A 72 2.72 1.15 -3.29
N ILE A 73 3.69 0.87 -4.16
CA ILE A 73 4.67 1.86 -4.59
C ILE A 73 4.10 2.62 -5.80
N LEU A 74 3.72 3.88 -5.60
CA LEU A 74 3.39 4.79 -6.70
C LEU A 74 4.67 5.21 -7.41
N LEU A 75 5.06 4.45 -8.44
CA LEU A 75 6.17 4.83 -9.33
C LEU A 75 5.74 6.06 -10.13
N ASN A 76 6.40 7.18 -9.89
CA ASN A 76 6.28 8.35 -10.76
C ASN A 76 6.82 7.95 -12.15
N PRO A 77 6.06 8.07 -13.25
CA PRO A 77 6.46 7.57 -14.58
C PRO A 77 7.85 8.08 -15.03
N SER A 78 8.23 9.28 -14.59
CA SER A 78 9.53 9.90 -14.87
C SER A 78 10.74 9.16 -14.29
N VAL A 79 10.55 8.33 -13.26
CA VAL A 79 11.64 7.62 -12.55
C VAL A 79 11.96 6.26 -13.20
N MET A 80 11.04 5.69 -14.00
CA MET A 80 11.22 4.39 -14.65
C MET A 80 12.30 4.36 -15.74
N LEU A 81 12.86 5.52 -16.13
CA LEU A 81 13.86 5.63 -17.20
C LEU A 81 15.32 5.58 -16.73
N LEU A 82 15.61 5.39 -15.44
CA LEU A 82 17.00 5.34 -14.95
C LEU A 82 17.40 3.91 -14.53
N PRO A 83 18.40 3.31 -15.21
CA PRO A 83 18.92 2.02 -14.79
C PRO A 83 19.76 2.21 -13.52
N LYS A 84 19.40 1.47 -12.47
CA LYS A 84 20.20 1.28 -11.25
C LYS A 84 20.67 2.57 -10.57
N GLN A 85 19.77 3.23 -9.84
CA GLN A 85 20.13 4.00 -8.65
C GLN A 85 18.86 4.38 -7.90
N THR A 86 18.83 4.06 -6.59
CA THR A 86 17.98 4.67 -5.54
C THR A 86 16.85 5.53 -6.08
N ALA A 87 15.72 4.89 -6.38
CA ALA A 87 14.52 5.62 -6.76
C ALA A 87 14.01 6.34 -5.49
N ASN A 88 13.87 7.66 -5.57
CA ASN A 88 13.09 8.43 -4.61
C ASN A 88 11.62 8.02 -4.81
N PHE A 89 11.07 7.28 -3.86
CA PHE A 89 9.70 6.79 -3.90
C PHE A 89 8.85 7.67 -3.00
N ASN A 90 7.96 8.46 -3.58
CA ASN A 90 7.29 9.49 -2.79
C ASN A 90 6.03 9.02 -2.06
N HIS A 91 5.39 7.90 -2.40
CA HIS A 91 4.15 7.53 -1.71
C HIS A 91 3.97 6.01 -1.67
N ILE A 92 3.96 5.43 -0.47
CA ILE A 92 3.41 4.10 -0.22
C ILE A 92 2.14 4.18 0.61
N SER A 93 1.08 3.60 0.07
CA SER A 93 -0.16 3.37 0.79
C SER A 93 -0.07 2.07 1.57
N LEU A 94 -0.23 2.19 2.89
CA LEU A 94 -0.51 1.09 3.81
C LEU A 94 -2.01 0.80 3.72
N PHE A 95 -2.38 -0.47 3.70
CA PHE A 95 -3.76 -0.95 3.76
C PHE A 95 -3.81 -1.90 4.95
N TYR A 96 -4.71 -1.68 5.91
CA TYR A 96 -5.08 -2.65 6.97
C TYR A 96 -6.55 -2.48 7.28
#